data_AF-A0A353DFV1-F1
#
_entry.id   AF-A0A353DFV1-F1
#
_cell.length_a   1.000
_cell.length_b   1.000
_cell.length_c   1.000
_cell.angle_alpha   90.00
_cell.angle_beta   90.00
_cell.angle_gamma   90.00
#
_symmetry.space_group_name_H-M   'P 1'
#
loop_
_entity.id
_entity.type
_entity.pdbx_description
1 polymer ?
#
loop_
_entity_poly.entity_id
_entity_poly.type
_entity_poly.pdbx_seq_one_letter_code
_entity_poly.pdbx_strand_id
1 'polypeptide(L)' 'MANAAIALGADGFKKQFLPDDPNILHATKLLDKGETQEIEFTAPATAGDYPFVCTFPGHATIMRGVMHVK' A
#
# COMPACT_ATOMS: atom_id res chain seq x y z
N MET A 1 7.68 -5.54 -0.69
CA MET A 1 6.53 -4.90 -0.03
C MET A 1 5.70 -5.78 0.93
N ALA A 2 4.75 -6.64 0.51
CA ALA A 2 3.79 -7.28 1.46
C ALA A 2 4.44 -8.14 2.57
N ASN A 3 5.44 -8.97 2.23
CA ASN A 3 6.19 -9.73 3.22
C ASN A 3 7.01 -8.83 4.17
N ALA A 4 7.50 -7.68 3.68
CA ALA A 4 8.19 -6.71 4.50
C ALA A 4 7.24 -6.00 5.48
N ALA A 5 5.99 -5.77 5.10
CA ALA A 5 4.95 -5.26 6.00
C ALA A 5 4.62 -6.25 7.12
N ILE A 6 4.56 -7.56 6.82
CA ILE A 6 4.41 -8.62 7.83
C ILE A 6 5.61 -8.62 8.79
N ALA A 7 6.83 -8.43 8.26
CA ALA A 7 8.06 -8.42 9.04
C ALA A 7 8.17 -7.26 10.06
N LEU A 8 7.30 -6.25 9.98
CA LEU A 8 7.22 -5.18 11.00
C LEU A 8 6.79 -5.71 12.37
N GLY A 9 6.08 -6.84 12.44
CA GLY A 9 5.73 -7.50 13.68
C GLY A 9 5.00 -6.56 14.66
N ALA A 10 5.54 -6.43 15.87
CA ALA A 10 4.97 -5.61 16.94
C ALA A 10 4.84 -4.12 16.58
N ASP A 11 5.70 -3.60 15.70
CA ASP A 11 5.66 -2.21 15.25
C ASP A 11 4.65 -1.98 14.12
N GLY A 12 4.00 -3.03 13.63
CA GLY A 12 3.11 -3.00 12.46
C GLY A 12 2.04 -1.90 12.56
N PHE A 13 1.26 -1.87 13.64
CA PHE A 13 0.23 -0.84 13.82
C PHE A 13 0.80 0.57 13.95
N LYS A 14 1.94 0.73 14.65
CA LYS A 14 2.63 2.04 14.79
C LYS A 14 3.08 2.58 13.43
N LYS A 15 3.50 1.67 12.53
CA LYS A 15 3.89 1.98 11.15
C LYS A 15 2.73 1.82 10.14
N GLN A 16 1.50 1.59 10.59
CA GLN A 16 0.33 1.36 9.73
C GLN A 16 0.52 0.23 8.69
N PHE A 17 1.37 -0.75 9.01
CA PHE A 17 1.83 -1.80 8.12
C PHE A 17 2.43 -1.29 6.80
N LEU A 18 3.06 -0.11 6.83
CA LEU A 18 3.87 0.44 5.75
C LEU A 18 5.35 0.20 6.08
N PRO A 19 6.03 -0.73 5.39
CA PRO A 19 7.46 -0.92 5.55
C PRO A 19 8.21 0.25 4.90
N ASP A 20 9.44 0.50 5.35
CA ASP A 20 10.33 1.46 4.70
C ASP A 20 10.84 0.84 3.38
N ASP A 21 10.09 1.07 2.30
CA ASP A 21 10.35 0.52 0.96
C ASP A 21 10.30 1.66 -0.07
N PRO A 22 11.40 1.95 -0.80
CA PRO A 22 11.45 3.05 -1.75
C PRO A 22 10.52 2.86 -2.96
N ASN A 23 9.95 1.67 -3.14
CA ASN A 23 8.98 1.40 -4.19
C ASN A 23 7.55 1.84 -3.82
N ILE A 24 7.32 2.30 -2.59
CA ILE A 24 6.05 2.90 -2.18
C ILE A 24 6.03 4.35 -2.69
N LEU A 25 5.31 4.59 -3.78
CA LEU A 25 5.14 5.93 -4.34
C LEU A 25 4.14 6.75 -3.52
N HIS A 26 3.01 6.12 -3.17
CA HIS A 26 1.93 6.72 -2.40
C HIS A 26 1.29 5.65 -1.50
N ALA A 27 0.75 6.08 -0.36
CA ALA A 27 0.04 5.21 0.56
C ALA A 27 -1.10 5.97 1.26
N THR A 28 -2.18 5.26 1.56
CA THR A 28 -3.19 5.72 2.51
C THR A 28 -2.74 5.37 3.93
N LYS A 29 -3.48 5.88 4.93
CA LYS A 29 -3.41 5.35 6.28
C LYS A 29 -4.03 3.94 6.32
N LEU A 30 -3.71 3.18 7.36
CA LEU A 30 -4.55 2.07 7.77
C LEU A 30 -5.85 2.63 8.34
N LEU A 31 -6.98 2.16 7.83
CA LEU A 31 -8.32 2.59 8.25
C LEU A 31 -9.03 1.49 9.03
N ASP A 32 -9.77 1.90 10.05
CA ASP A 32 -10.69 1.03 10.78
C ASP A 32 -12.05 0.91 10.06
N LYS A 33 -12.88 -0.02 10.54
CA LYS A 33 -14.21 -0.24 9.98
C LYS A 33 -15.07 1.02 10.07
N GLY A 34 -15.55 1.48 8.92
CA GLY A 34 -16.45 2.64 8.81
C GLY A 34 -15.72 3.96 8.57
N GLU A 35 -14.39 3.95 8.57
CA GLU A 35 -13.60 5.10 8.17
C GLU A 35 -13.41 5.15 6.65
N THR A 36 -13.19 6.36 6.14
CA THR A 36 -12.91 6.62 4.72
C THR A 36 -11.75 7.59 4.62
N GLN A 37 -10.87 7.35 3.64
CA GLN A 37 -9.85 8.31 3.22
C GLN A 37 -9.82 8.35 1.69
N GLU A 38 -9.53 9.54 1.18
CA GLU A 38 -9.17 9.77 -0.22
C GLU A 38 -7.72 10.26 -0.31
N ILE A 39 -7.01 9.86 -1.37
CA ILE A 39 -5.70 10.40 -1.73
C ILE A 39 -5.73 10.88 -3.17
N GLU A 40 -5.15 12.04 -3.42
CA GLU A 40 -4.95 12.59 -4.75
C GLU A 40 -3.44 12.66 -5.03
N PHE A 41 -3.02 12.17 -6.19
CA PHE A 41 -1.64 12.24 -6.63
C PHE A 41 -1.59 12.35 -8.15
N THR A 42 -0.52 12.96 -8.66
CA THR A 42 -0.26 13.00 -10.10
C THR A 42 0.22 11.63 -10.57
N ALA A 43 -0.41 11.10 -11.62
CA ALA A 43 0.02 9.84 -12.21
C ALA A 43 1.50 9.91 -12.63
N PRO A 44 2.27 8.81 -12.46
CA PRO A 44 3.65 8.75 -12.92
C PRO A 44 3.78 9.12 -14.40
N ALA A 45 4.85 9.83 -14.77
CA ALA A 45 5.08 10.25 -16.15
C ALA A 45 5.54 9.09 -17.06
N THR A 46 6.05 8.00 -16.48
CA THR A 46 6.50 6.83 -17.22
C THR A 46 5.31 5.89 -17.44
N ALA A 47 5.09 5.49 -18.69
CA ALA A 47 4.10 4.46 -18.98
C ALA A 47 4.51 3.12 -18.35
N GLY A 48 3.54 2.38 -17.82
CA GLY A 48 3.82 1.11 -17.16
C GLY A 48 2.73 0.65 -16.19
N ASP A 49 3.05 -0.46 -15.53
CA ASP A 49 2.19 -1.13 -14.56
C ASP A 49 2.61 -0.75 -13.14
N TYR A 50 1.69 -0.12 -12.42
CA TYR A 50 1.89 0.36 -11.06
C TYR A 50 0.98 -0.44 -10.11
N PRO A 51 1.51 -1.48 -9.44
CA PRO A 51 0.71 -2.31 -8.55
C PRO A 51 0.33 -1.53 -7.29
N PHE A 52 -0.91 -1.72 -6.84
CA PHE A 52 -1.36 -1.30 -5.52
C PHE A 52 -1.86 -2.51 -4.74
N VAL A 53 -1.70 -2.50 -3.42
CA VAL A 53 -2.00 -3.65 -2.57
C VAL A 53 -2.28 -3.19 -1.14
N CYS A 54 -3.19 -3.89 -0.47
CA CYS A 54 -3.35 -3.76 0.98
C CYS A 54 -2.20 -4.50 1.67
N THR A 55 -1.35 -3.75 2.38
CA THR A 55 -0.18 -4.30 3.08
C THR A 55 -0.49 -4.86 4.47
N PHE A 56 -1.75 -4.79 4.92
CA PHE A 56 -2.17 -5.42 6.17
C PHE A 56 -1.87 -6.93 6.12
N PRO A 57 -1.32 -7.53 7.19
CA PRO A 57 -0.86 -8.91 7.19
C PRO A 57 -1.90 -9.89 6.65
N GLY A 58 -1.55 -10.62 5.59
CA GLY A 58 -2.39 -11.63 4.93
C GLY A 58 -3.35 -11.11 3.85
N HIS A 59 -3.59 -9.79 3.75
CA HIS A 59 -4.60 -9.26 2.82
C HIS A 59 -4.12 -9.22 1.36
N ALA A 60 -2.82 -9.02 1.15
CA ALA A 60 -2.20 -8.89 -0.18
C ALA A 60 -2.45 -10.07 -1.14
N THR A 61 -2.83 -11.23 -0.61
CA THR A 61 -3.16 -12.42 -1.42
C THR A 61 -4.38 -12.19 -2.31
N ILE A 62 -5.34 -11.39 -1.84
CA ILE A 62 -6.62 -11.11 -2.51
C ILE A 62 -6.76 -9.62 -2.83
N MET A 63 -6.35 -8.74 -1.91
CA MET A 63 -6.53 -7.29 -2.02
C MET A 63 -5.34 -6.63 -2.74
N ARG A 64 -5.28 -6.82 -4.06
CA ARG A 64 -4.28 -6.19 -4.93
C ARG A 64 -4.87 -5.86 -6.29
N GLY A 65 -4.29 -4.88 -6.97
CA GLY A 65 -4.61 -4.52 -8.34
C GLY A 65 -3.44 -3.82 -9.03
N VAL A 66 -3.65 -3.43 -10.29
CA VAL A 66 -2.65 -2.73 -11.09
C VAL A 66 -3.28 -1.49 -11.70
N MET A 67 -2.62 -0.35 -11.52
CA MET A 67 -2.91 0.87 -12.26
C MET A 67 -2.03 0.89 -13.51
N HIS A 68 -2.64 1.06 -14.68
CA HIS A 68 -1.91 1.15 -15.95
C HIS A 68 -1.81 2.60 -16.38
N VAL A 69 -0.58 3.09 -16.53
CA VAL A 69 -0.29 4.38 -17.18
C VAL A 69 0.13 4.10 -18.62
N LYS A 70 -0.51 4.77 -19.58
CA LYS A 70 -0.30 4.59 -21.02
C LYS A 70 0.13 5.89 -21.68
#